data_AF-A0A6J4X303-F1
#
_entry.id   AF-A0A6J4X303-F1
#
_cell.length_a   1.000
_cell.length_b   1.000
_cell.length_c   1.000
_cell.angle_alpha   90.00
_cell.angle_beta   90.00
_cell.angle_gamma   90.00
#
_symmetry.space_group_name_H-M   'P 1'
#
loop_
_entity.id
_entity.type
_entity.pdbx_description
1 polymer ?
#
loop_
_entity_poly.entity_id
_entity_poly.type
_entity_poly.pdbx_seq_one_letter_code
_entity_poly.pdbx_strand_id
1 'polypeptide(L)'
;MESKPLTNQQHKVLRYIGKHLHAKGFPPTLQEIGMAIGLTNVNAVRGHVLALEKKGYITKAPDRARSIQIIKPLPKVSRLKRKIHKILKTDKGVYHQVVYALAWVTYRKKPYFVKTRRDRVSKTLSAECLKRGWELIETEIASDHISIVVKVWPNHSPQLVVRRCQNSLKNLIKKTLDLQSDRRLWGKGYVATTSLDLMPQMIERLLNDQLGDSMGDGK
;
A
#
# COMPACT_ATOMS: atom_id res chain seq x y z
N MET A 1 2.97 28.47 5.76
CA MET A 1 1.71 27.72 5.97
C MET A 1 1.92 26.26 5.60
N GLU A 2 1.88 25.35 6.56
CA GLU A 2 2.01 23.91 6.33
C GLU A 2 0.80 23.36 5.55
N SER A 3 1.01 22.91 4.31
CA SER A 3 -0.08 22.29 3.52
C SER A 3 -0.30 20.85 3.97
N LYS A 4 -1.48 20.53 4.54
CA LYS A 4 -1.92 19.15 4.85
C LYS A 4 -1.63 18.18 3.69
N PRO A 5 -1.13 16.97 3.96
CA PRO A 5 -0.80 15.98 2.94
C PRO A 5 -1.99 15.65 2.03
N LEU A 6 -1.71 15.18 0.81
CA LEU A 6 -2.76 14.79 -0.14
C LEU A 6 -3.52 13.56 0.37
N THR A 7 -4.84 13.59 0.31
CA THR A 7 -5.67 12.42 0.63
C THR A 7 -5.58 11.37 -0.47
N ASN A 8 -6.02 10.14 -0.21
CA ASN A 8 -6.01 9.07 -1.22
C ASN A 8 -6.83 9.43 -2.47
N GLN A 9 -7.97 10.12 -2.31
CA GLN A 9 -8.79 10.53 -3.45
C GLN A 9 -8.16 11.68 -4.25
N GLN A 10 -7.55 12.65 -3.57
CA GLN A 10 -6.78 13.72 -4.23
C GLN A 10 -5.61 13.13 -5.05
N HIS A 11 -4.93 12.10 -4.53
CA HIS A 11 -3.90 11.39 -5.29
C HIS A 11 -4.44 10.67 -6.53
N LYS A 12 -5.65 10.11 -6.49
CA LYS A 12 -6.27 9.46 -7.66
C LYS A 12 -6.65 10.49 -8.72
N VAL A 13 -7.25 11.60 -8.31
CA VAL A 13 -7.61 12.72 -9.20
C VAL A 13 -6.37 13.24 -9.93
N LEU A 14 -5.34 13.64 -9.19
CA LEU A 14 -4.11 14.20 -9.76
C LEU A 14 -3.40 13.21 -10.71
N ARG A 15 -3.42 11.93 -10.37
CA ARG A 15 -2.85 10.86 -11.21
C ARG A 15 -3.62 10.68 -12.50
N TYR A 16 -4.95 10.71 -12.43
CA TYR A 16 -5.79 10.56 -13.62
C TYR A 16 -5.60 11.75 -14.57
N ILE A 17 -5.61 12.98 -14.04
CA ILE A 17 -5.33 14.20 -14.83
C ILE A 17 -4.01 14.07 -15.58
N GLY A 18 -2.92 13.68 -14.89
CA GLY A 18 -1.62 13.52 -15.52
C GLY A 18 -1.56 12.42 -16.57
N LYS A 19 -2.22 11.28 -16.32
CA LYS A 19 -2.32 10.20 -17.31
C LYS A 19 -3.12 10.61 -18.55
N HIS A 20 -4.25 11.28 -18.34
CA HIS A 20 -5.14 11.70 -19.41
C HIS A 20 -4.46 12.76 -20.29
N LEU A 21 -3.80 13.73 -19.68
CA LEU A 21 -3.02 14.74 -20.40
C LEU A 21 -1.90 14.11 -21.24
N HIS A 22 -1.17 13.14 -20.68
CA HIS A 22 -0.13 12.41 -21.42
C HIS A 22 -0.69 11.56 -22.56
N ALA A 23 -1.88 10.96 -22.38
CA ALA A 23 -2.46 10.06 -23.37
C ALA A 23 -3.20 10.79 -24.50
N LYS A 24 -3.90 11.89 -24.19
CA LYS A 24 -4.77 12.60 -25.14
C LYS A 24 -4.27 13.99 -25.55
N GLY A 25 -3.25 14.52 -24.87
CA GLY A 25 -2.72 15.86 -25.15
C GLY A 25 -3.54 17.02 -24.59
N PHE A 26 -4.67 16.77 -23.92
CA PHE A 26 -5.50 17.80 -23.29
C PHE A 26 -6.00 17.38 -21.90
N PRO A 27 -6.35 18.32 -21.00
CA PRO A 27 -6.84 18.00 -19.66
C PRO A 27 -8.25 17.38 -19.68
N PRO A 28 -8.55 16.42 -18.77
CA PRO A 28 -9.89 15.84 -18.68
C PRO A 28 -10.91 16.82 -18.10
N THR A 29 -12.17 16.56 -18.38
CA THR A 29 -13.32 17.21 -17.74
C THR A 29 -13.58 16.69 -16.32
N LEU A 30 -14.34 17.43 -15.51
CA LEU A 30 -14.73 16.97 -14.17
C LEU A 30 -15.54 15.67 -14.21
N GLN A 31 -16.34 15.47 -15.26
CA GLN A 31 -17.12 14.26 -15.45
C GLN A 31 -16.24 13.06 -15.79
N GLU A 32 -15.27 13.21 -16.69
CA GLU A 32 -14.27 12.17 -16.99
C GLU A 32 -13.43 11.80 -15.76
N ILE A 33 -13.03 12.80 -14.96
CA ILE A 33 -12.34 12.56 -13.68
C ILE A 33 -13.23 11.74 -12.74
N GLY A 34 -14.51 12.11 -12.60
CA GLY A 34 -15.48 11.42 -11.75
C GLY A 34 -15.67 9.97 -12.14
N MET A 35 -15.93 9.71 -13.43
CA MET A 35 -16.05 8.35 -13.98
C MET A 35 -14.80 7.52 -13.69
N ALA A 36 -13.60 8.08 -13.88
CA ALA A 36 -12.35 7.36 -13.71
C ALA A 36 -12.00 7.01 -12.26
N ILE A 37 -12.53 7.75 -11.28
CA ILE A 37 -12.26 7.53 -9.84
C ILE A 37 -13.45 6.94 -9.08
N GLY A 38 -14.54 6.64 -9.78
CA GLY A 38 -15.76 6.04 -9.22
C GLY A 38 -16.61 7.02 -8.41
N LEU A 39 -16.60 8.31 -8.76
CA LEU A 39 -17.49 9.33 -8.17
C LEU A 39 -18.57 9.71 -9.18
N THR A 40 -19.83 9.50 -8.79
CA THR A 40 -21.01 9.90 -9.58
C THR A 40 -21.31 11.40 -9.44
N ASN A 41 -20.97 12.00 -8.28
CA ASN A 41 -21.22 13.42 -8.02
C ASN A 41 -20.07 14.31 -8.50
N VAL A 42 -20.34 15.13 -9.52
CA VAL A 42 -19.39 16.10 -10.11
C VAL A 42 -18.94 17.16 -9.09
N ASN A 43 -19.78 17.55 -8.14
CA ASN A 43 -19.42 18.52 -7.10
C ASN A 43 -18.37 17.96 -6.13
N ALA A 44 -18.41 16.65 -5.84
CA ALA A 44 -17.37 16.00 -5.03
C ALA A 44 -16.00 16.03 -5.75
N VAL A 45 -16.01 15.81 -7.07
CA VAL A 45 -14.81 15.93 -7.90
C VAL A 45 -14.29 17.36 -7.91
N ARG A 46 -15.19 18.35 -8.07
CA ARG A 46 -14.86 19.79 -8.01
C ARG A 46 -14.17 20.13 -6.69
N GLY A 47 -14.68 19.63 -5.56
CA GLY A 47 -14.07 19.81 -4.25
C GLY A 47 -12.64 19.26 -4.16
N HIS A 48 -12.37 18.10 -4.76
CA HIS A 48 -11.01 17.55 -4.83
C HIS A 48 -10.07 18.37 -5.72
N VAL A 49 -10.55 18.90 -6.84
CA VAL A 49 -9.79 19.76 -7.75
C VAL A 49 -9.42 21.08 -7.05
N LEU A 50 -10.38 21.74 -6.41
CA LEU A 50 -10.14 22.97 -5.63
C LEU A 50 -9.13 22.72 -4.49
N ALA A 51 -9.25 21.59 -3.80
CA ALA A 51 -8.30 21.24 -2.75
C ALA A 51 -6.88 20.97 -3.29
N LEU A 52 -6.75 20.42 -4.50
CA LEU A 52 -5.45 20.24 -5.17
C LEU A 52 -4.85 21.57 -5.61
N GLU A 53 -5.69 22.50 -6.08
CA GLU A 53 -5.30 23.85 -6.47
C GLU A 53 -4.84 24.67 -5.26
N LYS A 54 -5.61 24.68 -4.16
CA LYS A 54 -5.23 25.32 -2.90
C LYS A 54 -3.91 24.78 -2.32
N LYS A 55 -3.58 23.51 -2.62
CA LYS A 55 -2.31 22.87 -2.23
C LYS A 55 -1.18 23.08 -3.25
N GLY A 56 -1.44 23.80 -4.33
CA GLY A 56 -0.47 24.15 -5.37
C GLY A 56 -0.04 23.00 -6.27
N TYR A 57 -0.85 21.93 -6.37
CA TYR A 57 -0.56 20.80 -7.28
C TYR A 57 -1.04 21.04 -8.70
N ILE A 58 -2.12 21.80 -8.85
CA ILE A 58 -2.69 22.16 -10.14
C ILE A 58 -3.10 23.64 -10.12
N THR A 59 -3.32 24.21 -11.29
CA THR A 59 -4.05 25.47 -11.47
C THR A 59 -5.16 25.24 -12.48
N LYS A 60 -6.25 26.00 -12.35
CA LYS A 60 -7.37 25.97 -13.29
C LYS A 60 -7.83 27.39 -13.56
N ALA A 61 -7.90 27.78 -14.84
CA ALA A 61 -8.53 29.05 -15.19
C ALA A 61 -10.05 29.00 -14.87
N PRO A 62 -10.61 30.05 -14.22
CA PRO A 62 -12.05 30.17 -14.01
C PRO A 62 -12.81 30.02 -15.32
N ASP A 63 -13.94 29.30 -15.27
CA ASP A 63 -14.95 29.19 -16.34
C ASP A 63 -14.48 28.70 -17.72
N ARG A 64 -13.23 28.24 -17.84
CA ARG A 64 -12.73 27.55 -19.03
C ARG A 64 -12.79 26.05 -18.84
N ALA A 65 -13.50 25.36 -19.74
CA ALA A 65 -13.44 23.91 -19.83
C ALA A 65 -12.00 23.47 -20.14
N ARG A 66 -11.57 22.35 -19.55
CA ARG A 66 -10.25 21.74 -19.78
C ARG A 66 -9.05 22.68 -19.53
N SER A 67 -9.18 23.65 -18.63
CA SER A 67 -8.09 24.58 -18.26
C SER A 67 -7.15 24.06 -17.18
N ILE A 68 -7.33 22.80 -16.72
CA ILE A 68 -6.53 22.25 -15.62
C ILE A 68 -5.08 22.02 -16.08
N GLN A 69 -4.14 22.67 -15.42
CA GLN A 69 -2.71 22.47 -15.61
C GLN A 69 -2.07 21.89 -14.34
N ILE A 70 -1.11 20.98 -14.50
CA ILE A 70 -0.36 20.42 -13.37
C ILE A 70 0.84 21.32 -13.08
N ILE A 71 0.87 21.92 -11.90
CA ILE A 71 1.99 22.77 -11.45
C ILE A 71 3.06 21.92 -10.76
N LYS A 72 2.65 21.08 -9.80
CA LYS A 72 3.57 20.18 -9.11
C LYS A 72 3.25 18.74 -9.51
N PRO A 73 4.22 18.00 -10.06
CA PRO A 73 4.02 16.57 -10.26
C PRO A 73 3.72 15.92 -8.90
N LEU A 74 2.89 14.88 -8.90
CA LEU A 74 2.64 14.05 -7.73
C LEU A 74 3.96 13.81 -6.98
N PRO A 75 4.02 14.00 -5.65
CA PRO A 75 5.21 13.68 -4.89
C PRO A 75 5.47 12.20 -5.12
N LYS A 76 6.51 11.90 -5.89
CA LYS A 76 6.82 10.53 -6.29
C LYS A 76 7.59 9.89 -5.14
N VAL A 77 6.97 9.77 -3.95
CA VAL A 77 7.64 9.36 -2.69
C VAL A 77 7.89 7.84 -2.62
N SER A 78 8.26 7.21 -3.73
CA SER A 78 8.83 5.85 -3.69
C SER A 78 9.38 5.42 -5.05
N ARG A 79 8.77 5.86 -6.16
CA ARG A 79 9.27 5.53 -7.52
C ARG A 79 10.32 6.50 -8.05
N LEU A 80 10.24 7.79 -7.73
CA LEU A 80 11.22 8.78 -8.19
C LEU A 80 12.47 8.78 -7.33
N LYS A 81 12.35 8.71 -6.00
CA LYS A 81 13.53 8.51 -5.13
C LYS A 81 14.38 7.34 -5.65
N ARG A 82 13.76 6.21 -6.00
CA ARG A 82 14.44 5.02 -6.55
C ARG A 82 15.10 5.24 -7.93
N LYS A 83 14.49 6.06 -8.80
CA LYS A 83 15.03 6.36 -10.15
C LYS A 83 16.12 7.44 -10.08
N ILE A 84 15.92 8.46 -9.25
CA ILE A 84 16.89 9.51 -8.94
C ILE A 84 18.13 8.90 -8.27
N HIS A 85 17.97 7.96 -7.34
CA HIS A 85 19.10 7.29 -6.69
C HIS A 85 19.95 6.48 -7.68
N LYS A 86 19.30 5.72 -8.57
CA LYS A 86 19.97 5.00 -9.67
C LYS A 86 20.68 5.92 -10.66
N ILE A 87 20.10 7.08 -10.97
CA ILE A 87 20.63 8.03 -11.97
C ILE A 87 21.74 8.91 -11.39
N LEU A 88 21.58 9.38 -10.14
CA LEU A 88 22.53 10.27 -9.48
C LEU A 88 23.69 9.54 -8.77
N LYS A 89 23.69 8.20 -8.74
CA LYS A 89 24.68 7.38 -8.00
C LYS A 89 24.86 7.83 -6.53
N THR A 90 23.81 8.36 -5.90
CA THR A 90 23.86 8.84 -4.51
C THR A 90 24.00 7.71 -3.47
N ASP A 91 24.03 6.46 -3.92
CA ASP A 91 24.38 5.27 -3.13
C ASP A 91 25.89 5.04 -2.99
N LYS A 92 26.75 5.78 -3.70
CA LYS A 92 28.20 5.69 -3.49
C LYS A 92 28.50 6.07 -2.03
N GLY A 93 28.89 5.07 -1.23
CA GLY A 93 29.21 5.23 0.19
C GLY A 93 28.04 5.04 1.16
N VAL A 94 26.86 4.62 0.72
CA VAL A 94 25.73 4.32 1.62
C VAL A 94 25.75 2.84 2.01
N TYR A 95 26.15 2.57 3.25
CA TYR A 95 26.10 1.24 3.85
C TYR A 95 24.87 1.12 4.74
N HIS A 96 24.06 0.09 4.56
CA HIS A 96 22.87 -0.12 5.38
C HIS A 96 22.55 -1.60 5.63
N GLN A 97 22.01 -1.87 6.81
CA GLN A 97 21.46 -3.16 7.17
C GLN A 97 20.13 -2.93 7.91
N VAL A 98 19.06 -2.78 7.14
CA VAL A 98 17.71 -2.58 7.68
C VAL A 98 16.98 -3.90 7.60
N VAL A 99 16.87 -4.58 8.74
CA VAL A 99 16.17 -5.85 8.89
C VAL A 99 14.94 -5.62 9.76
N TYR A 100 13.79 -6.08 9.29
CA TYR A 100 12.56 -6.08 10.07
C TYR A 100 12.08 -7.50 10.32
N ALA A 101 11.64 -7.76 11.54
CA ALA A 101 10.75 -8.86 11.88
C ALA A 101 9.31 -8.33 11.82
N LEU A 102 8.49 -8.95 10.97
CA LEU A 102 7.15 -8.49 10.65
C LEU A 102 6.17 -9.64 10.80
N ALA A 103 4.98 -9.39 11.33
CA ALA A 103 3.92 -10.39 11.33
C ALA A 103 2.54 -9.77 11.17
N TRP A 104 1.62 -10.57 10.67
CA TRP A 104 0.21 -10.20 10.58
C TRP A 104 -0.65 -11.44 10.71
N VAL A 105 -1.88 -11.23 11.16
CA VAL A 105 -2.81 -12.30 11.52
C VAL A 105 -3.92 -12.45 10.48
N THR A 106 -4.51 -13.64 10.39
CA THR A 106 -5.71 -13.89 9.59
C THR A 106 -6.94 -13.32 10.30
N TYR A 107 -7.93 -12.92 9.52
CA TYR A 107 -9.18 -12.41 10.08
C TYR A 107 -9.88 -13.52 10.89
N ARG A 108 -10.29 -13.21 12.13
CA ARG A 108 -10.90 -14.15 13.08
C ARG A 108 -10.07 -15.44 13.31
N LYS A 109 -8.73 -15.36 13.18
CA LYS A 109 -7.81 -16.50 13.31
C LYS A 109 -8.17 -17.69 12.40
N LYS A 110 -8.85 -17.43 11.28
CA LYS A 110 -9.24 -18.49 10.33
C LYS A 110 -7.99 -19.21 9.79
N PRO A 111 -7.95 -20.55 9.80
CA PRO A 111 -6.77 -21.33 9.43
C PRO A 111 -6.62 -21.44 7.90
N TYR A 112 -6.36 -20.33 7.20
CA TYR A 112 -6.32 -20.32 5.73
C TYR A 112 -5.14 -21.12 5.13
N PHE A 113 -4.07 -21.34 5.91
CA PHE A 113 -2.77 -21.83 5.42
C PHE A 113 -2.44 -23.27 5.85
N VAL A 114 -3.30 -24.22 5.49
CA VAL A 114 -3.12 -25.65 5.83
C VAL A 114 -2.37 -26.41 4.72
N LYS A 115 -1.45 -27.32 5.13
CA LYS A 115 -0.72 -28.31 4.30
C LYS A 115 -0.12 -27.74 3.00
N THR A 116 -0.71 -28.08 1.84
CA THR A 116 -0.21 -27.80 0.47
C THR A 116 -0.17 -26.31 0.09
N ARG A 117 -0.75 -25.44 0.92
CA ARG A 117 -0.83 -24.00 0.66
C ARG A 117 0.37 -23.22 1.18
N ARG A 118 1.10 -23.75 2.17
CA ARG A 118 2.27 -23.08 2.76
C ARG A 118 3.35 -22.83 1.72
N ASP A 119 3.64 -23.81 0.88
CA ASP A 119 4.66 -23.69 -0.18
C ASP A 119 4.31 -22.58 -1.17
N ARG A 120 3.04 -22.46 -1.56
CA ARG A 120 2.58 -21.42 -2.48
C ARG A 120 2.67 -20.03 -1.84
N VAL A 121 2.32 -19.92 -0.56
CA VAL A 121 2.44 -18.67 0.21
C VAL A 121 3.92 -18.27 0.31
N SER A 122 4.80 -19.20 0.71
CA SER A 122 6.24 -18.97 0.81
C SER A 122 6.84 -18.55 -0.54
N LYS A 123 6.55 -19.27 -1.63
CA LYS A 123 6.98 -18.90 -2.99
C LYS A 123 6.48 -17.51 -3.40
N THR A 124 5.25 -17.16 -3.04
CA THR A 124 4.68 -15.84 -3.36
C THR A 124 5.35 -14.72 -2.58
N LEU A 125 5.64 -14.92 -1.29
CA LEU A 125 6.36 -13.95 -0.46
C LEU A 125 7.79 -13.75 -0.96
N SER A 126 8.49 -14.84 -1.25
CA SER A 126 9.84 -14.81 -1.82
C SER A 126 9.87 -14.04 -3.14
N ALA A 127 8.95 -14.33 -4.07
CA ALA A 127 8.85 -13.62 -5.34
C ALA A 127 8.53 -12.12 -5.18
N GLU A 128 7.66 -11.74 -4.24
CA GLU A 128 7.33 -10.33 -3.98
C GLU A 128 8.52 -9.58 -3.35
N CYS A 129 9.30 -10.23 -2.49
CA CYS A 129 10.53 -9.68 -1.91
C CYS A 129 11.61 -9.49 -2.98
N LEU A 130 11.89 -10.54 -3.75
CA LEU A 130 12.90 -10.51 -4.82
C LEU A 130 12.60 -9.41 -5.85
N LYS A 131 11.33 -9.28 -6.28
CA LYS A 131 10.88 -8.22 -7.20
C LYS A 131 11.17 -6.80 -6.71
N ARG A 132 11.40 -6.62 -5.42
CA ARG A 132 11.65 -5.31 -4.78
C ARG A 132 13.10 -5.13 -4.35
N GLY A 133 13.95 -6.12 -4.59
CA GLY A 133 15.31 -6.17 -4.08
C GLY A 133 15.33 -6.23 -2.56
N TRP A 134 14.38 -6.97 -1.97
CA TRP A 134 14.40 -7.34 -0.56
C TRP A 134 14.92 -8.77 -0.44
N GLU A 135 15.60 -9.04 0.65
CA GLU A 135 16.10 -10.38 0.98
C GLU A 135 15.23 -10.92 2.11
N LEU A 136 14.50 -11.99 1.81
CA LEU A 136 13.66 -12.69 2.77
C LEU A 136 14.54 -13.69 3.52
N ILE A 137 14.81 -13.42 4.78
CA ILE A 137 15.74 -14.18 5.63
C ILE A 137 15.01 -15.37 6.23
N GLU A 138 13.87 -15.13 6.87
CA GLU A 138 13.05 -16.16 7.50
C GLU A 138 11.57 -15.96 7.18
N THR A 139 10.81 -17.04 7.24
CA THR A 139 9.36 -17.01 7.04
C THR A 139 8.71 -18.13 7.82
N GLU A 140 7.72 -17.76 8.63
CA GLU A 140 6.86 -18.69 9.35
C GLU A 140 5.42 -18.54 8.87
N ILE A 141 4.77 -19.67 8.60
CA ILE A 141 3.38 -19.70 8.13
C ILE A 141 2.59 -20.58 9.11
N ALA A 142 2.11 -19.95 10.17
CA ALA A 142 1.17 -20.56 11.09
C ALA A 142 -0.24 -20.62 10.48
N SER A 143 -1.16 -21.28 11.18
CA SER A 143 -2.56 -21.35 10.75
C SER A 143 -3.25 -19.98 10.80
N ASP A 144 -2.97 -19.20 11.84
CA ASP A 144 -3.66 -17.95 12.18
C ASP A 144 -2.81 -16.69 11.96
N HIS A 145 -1.53 -16.84 11.66
CA HIS A 145 -0.63 -15.73 11.38
C HIS A 145 0.50 -16.10 10.41
N ILE A 146 1.15 -15.07 9.88
CA ILE A 146 2.37 -15.19 9.09
C ILE A 146 3.39 -14.25 9.73
N SER A 147 4.62 -14.73 9.90
CA SER A 147 5.77 -13.91 10.27
C SER A 147 6.86 -13.99 9.20
N ILE A 148 7.61 -12.91 9.02
CA ILE A 148 8.77 -12.84 8.12
C ILE A 148 9.88 -12.03 8.76
N VAL A 149 11.12 -12.43 8.49
CA VAL A 149 12.31 -11.62 8.73
C VAL A 149 12.85 -11.20 7.38
N VAL A 150 12.97 -9.89 7.15
CA VAL A 150 13.25 -9.36 5.81
C VAL A 150 14.19 -8.16 5.88
N LYS A 151 15.26 -8.24 5.07
CA LYS A 151 16.17 -7.13 4.84
C LYS A 151 15.68 -6.28 3.68
N VAL A 152 15.62 -4.98 3.91
CA VAL A 152 15.04 -4.01 2.98
C VAL A 152 15.91 -2.79 2.78
N TRP A 153 15.53 -1.97 1.80
CA TRP A 153 16.12 -0.65 1.60
C TRP A 153 15.68 0.31 2.71
N PRO A 154 16.54 1.26 3.15
CA PRO A 154 16.24 2.18 4.25
C PRO A 154 15.02 3.07 4.03
N ASN A 155 14.67 3.32 2.77
CA ASN A 155 13.50 4.11 2.39
C ASN A 155 12.19 3.30 2.32
N HIS A 156 12.22 2.01 2.62
CA HIS A 156 11.05 1.14 2.67
C HIS A 156 10.65 0.90 4.13
N SER A 157 9.51 1.47 4.53
CA SER A 157 8.99 1.32 5.88
C SER A 157 8.41 -0.09 6.14
N PRO A 158 8.33 -0.53 7.41
CA PRO A 158 7.67 -1.78 7.79
C PRO A 158 6.26 -1.92 7.20
N GLN A 159 5.46 -0.85 7.30
CA GLN A 159 4.09 -0.81 6.78
C GLN A 159 4.04 -1.06 5.25
N LEU A 160 5.00 -0.52 4.50
CA LEU A 160 5.07 -0.74 3.06
C LEU A 160 5.30 -2.22 2.78
N VAL A 161 6.24 -2.85 3.50
CA VAL A 161 6.60 -4.26 3.33
C VAL A 161 5.40 -5.16 3.62
N VAL A 162 4.77 -5.01 4.79
CA VAL A 162 3.57 -5.76 5.18
C VAL A 162 2.47 -5.60 4.16
N ARG A 163 2.14 -4.35 3.77
CA ARG A 163 1.08 -4.08 2.80
C ARG A 163 1.34 -4.73 1.44
N ARG A 164 2.60 -4.83 1.01
CA ARG A 164 2.94 -5.49 -0.26
C ARG A 164 2.76 -7.00 -0.17
N CYS A 165 3.29 -7.61 0.88
CA CYS A 165 3.14 -9.03 1.16
C CYS A 165 1.64 -9.42 1.25
N GLN A 166 0.88 -8.72 2.08
CA GLN A 166 -0.57 -8.94 2.24
C GLN A 166 -1.35 -8.84 0.92
N ASN A 167 -1.02 -7.88 0.05
CA ASN A 167 -1.70 -7.74 -1.25
C ASN A 167 -1.33 -8.86 -2.22
N SER A 168 -0.05 -9.27 -2.25
CA SER A 168 0.40 -10.38 -3.11
C SER A 168 -0.30 -11.70 -2.74
N LEU A 169 -0.41 -11.97 -1.44
CA LEU A 169 -1.08 -13.15 -0.90
C LEU A 169 -2.60 -13.09 -1.07
N LYS A 170 -3.23 -11.91 -0.89
CA LYS A 170 -4.65 -11.74 -1.18
C LYS A 170 -4.96 -12.06 -2.65
N ASN A 171 -4.10 -11.66 -3.58
CA ASN A 171 -4.24 -11.97 -4.99
C ASN A 171 -4.05 -13.46 -5.29
N LEU A 172 -3.08 -14.12 -4.64
CA LEU A 172 -2.90 -15.57 -4.72
C LEU A 172 -4.16 -16.31 -4.25
N ILE A 173 -4.64 -15.96 -3.06
CA ILE A 173 -5.79 -16.62 -2.43
C ILE A 173 -7.04 -16.45 -3.30
N LYS A 174 -7.34 -15.24 -3.78
CA LYS A 174 -8.47 -15.02 -4.69
C LYS A 174 -8.45 -15.86 -5.97
N LYS A 175 -7.26 -16.24 -6.45
CA LYS A 175 -7.10 -17.07 -7.65
C LYS A 175 -7.19 -18.57 -7.36
N THR A 176 -6.84 -18.97 -6.14
CA THR A 176 -6.58 -20.38 -5.80
C THR A 176 -7.69 -20.98 -4.94
N LEU A 177 -8.40 -20.12 -4.22
CA LEU A 177 -9.43 -20.45 -3.27
C LEU A 177 -10.70 -19.79 -3.75
N ASP A 178 -11.76 -20.58 -3.89
CA ASP A 178 -13.12 -20.10 -4.15
C ASP A 178 -13.70 -19.40 -2.90
N LEU A 179 -12.87 -18.58 -2.23
CA LEU A 179 -13.20 -17.71 -1.12
C LEU A 179 -13.82 -16.41 -1.65
N GLN A 180 -14.70 -16.51 -2.64
CA GLN A 180 -15.55 -15.39 -3.10
C GLN A 180 -16.33 -14.78 -1.93
N SER A 181 -16.60 -15.56 -0.88
CA SER A 181 -17.41 -15.18 0.28
C SER A 181 -16.67 -14.36 1.36
N ASP A 182 -15.35 -14.54 1.57
CA ASP A 182 -14.64 -13.85 2.64
C ASP A 182 -14.14 -12.46 2.19
N ARG A 183 -14.90 -11.41 2.55
CA ARG A 183 -14.57 -10.00 2.24
C ARG A 183 -13.20 -9.56 2.81
N ARG A 184 -12.73 -10.20 3.89
CA ARG A 184 -11.54 -9.80 4.65
C ARG A 184 -10.68 -11.00 5.03
N LEU A 185 -9.44 -11.00 4.53
CA LEU A 185 -8.45 -12.05 4.77
C LEU A 185 -7.59 -11.81 6.02
N TRP A 186 -7.24 -10.55 6.29
CA TRP A 186 -6.29 -10.16 7.35
C TRP A 186 -7.01 -9.49 8.52
N GLY A 187 -6.55 -9.75 9.73
CA GLY A 187 -7.00 -9.08 10.95
C GLY A 187 -6.65 -7.59 10.99
N LYS A 188 -6.89 -6.93 12.13
CA LYS A 188 -6.46 -5.53 12.33
C LYS A 188 -4.99 -5.52 12.77
N GLY A 189 -4.22 -4.56 12.27
CA GLY A 189 -2.84 -4.35 12.71
C GLY A 189 -1.81 -5.31 12.10
N TYR A 190 -0.57 -5.13 12.53
CA TYR A 190 0.60 -5.94 12.21
C TYR A 190 1.67 -5.70 13.28
N VAL A 191 2.55 -6.68 13.49
CA VAL A 191 3.77 -6.52 14.29
C VAL A 191 4.88 -6.01 13.38
N ALA A 192 5.68 -5.09 13.90
CA ALA A 192 6.96 -4.72 13.33
C ALA A 192 7.96 -4.42 14.44
N THR A 193 9.10 -5.08 14.38
CA THR A 193 10.23 -4.87 15.29
C THR A 193 11.54 -5.06 14.54
N THR A 194 12.61 -4.46 15.05
CA THR A 194 13.99 -4.74 14.63
C THR A 194 14.66 -5.76 15.54
N SER A 195 14.06 -6.07 16.68
CA SER A 195 14.53 -7.05 17.67
C SER A 195 13.82 -8.39 17.45
N LEU A 196 14.55 -9.38 16.93
CA LEU A 196 14.00 -10.69 16.55
C LEU A 196 13.49 -11.50 17.76
N ASP A 197 14.15 -11.34 18.89
CA ASP A 197 13.85 -11.93 20.19
C ASP A 197 12.49 -11.49 20.76
N LEU A 198 12.04 -10.26 20.46
CA LEU A 198 10.73 -9.76 20.89
C LEU A 198 9.58 -10.25 20.00
N MET A 199 9.89 -10.85 18.86
CA MET A 199 8.88 -11.21 17.85
C MET A 199 7.79 -12.14 18.38
N PRO A 200 8.10 -13.24 19.10
CA PRO A 200 7.06 -14.16 19.59
C PRO A 200 6.08 -13.47 20.56
N GLN A 201 6.59 -12.70 21.52
CA GLN A 201 5.78 -11.98 22.50
C GLN A 201 4.86 -10.94 21.84
N MET A 202 5.36 -10.24 20.82
CA MET A 202 4.56 -9.26 20.09
C MET A 202 3.47 -9.91 19.22
N ILE A 203 3.75 -11.07 18.61
CA ILE A 203 2.75 -11.85 17.87
C ILE A 203 1.64 -12.30 18.82
N GLU A 204 2.00 -12.83 19.99
CA GLU A 204 1.05 -13.27 21.01
C GLU A 204 0.12 -12.12 21.44
N ARG A 205 0.70 -10.95 21.73
CA ARG A 205 -0.08 -9.74 22.04
C ARG A 205 -1.05 -9.37 20.92
N LEU A 206 -0.59 -9.38 19.67
CA LEU A 206 -1.45 -9.08 18.51
C LEU A 206 -2.60 -10.10 18.37
N LEU A 207 -2.33 -11.38 18.60
CA LEU A 207 -3.33 -12.45 18.55
C LEU A 207 -4.37 -12.32 19.67
N ASN A 208 -3.96 -11.90 20.86
CA ASN A 208 -4.86 -11.68 22.00
C ASN A 208 -5.77 -10.47 21.75
N ASP A 209 -5.24 -9.38 21.18
CA ASP A 209 -6.04 -8.20 20.84
C ASP A 209 -7.13 -8.50 19.79
N GLN A 210 -6.95 -9.50 18.91
CA GLN A 210 -8.01 -9.91 17.97
C GLN A 210 -9.20 -10.63 18.64
N LEU A 211 -9.00 -11.21 19.83
CA LEU A 211 -10.08 -11.94 20.53
C LEU A 211 -11.13 -10.99 21.10
N GLY A 212 -10.71 -9.84 21.65
CA GLY A 212 -11.62 -8.82 22.19
C GLY A 212 -12.57 -8.23 21.13
N ASP A 213 -12.10 -8.11 19.89
CA ASP A 213 -12.88 -7.64 18.74
C ASP A 213 -13.95 -8.67 18.29
N SER A 214 -13.78 -9.95 18.64
CA SER A 214 -14.70 -11.03 18.22
C SER A 214 -15.99 -11.08 19.05
N MET A 215 -15.98 -10.52 20.27
CA MET A 215 -17.14 -10.44 21.16
C MET A 215 -17.99 -9.16 20.96
N GLY A 216 -17.49 -8.17 20.21
CA GLY A 216 -18.15 -6.88 20.03
C GLY A 216 -19.09 -6.74 18.82
N ASP A 217 -19.07 -7.71 17.88
CA ASP A 217 -19.88 -7.68 16.65
C ASP A 217 -21.20 -8.49 16.77
N GLY A 218 -21.63 -8.79 18.00
CA GLY A 218 -22.90 -9.45 18.32
C GLY A 218 -23.89 -8.50 18.99
N LYS A 219 -24.32 -7.46 18.28
CA LYS A 219 -25.50 -6.65 18.64
C LYS A 219 -26.11 -6.01 17.40
#